data_AF-A0A9N9MQL1-F1
#
_entry.id   AF-A0A9N9MQL1-F1
#
_cell.length_a   1.000
_cell.length_b   1.000
_cell.length_c   1.000
_cell.angle_alpha   90.00
_cell.angle_beta   90.00
_cell.angle_gamma   90.00
#
_symmetry.space_group_name_H-M   'P 1'
#
loop_
_entity.id
_entity.type
_entity.pdbx_description
1 polymer ?
#
loop_
_entity_poly.entity_id
_entity_poly.type
_entity_poly.pdbx_seq_one_letter_code
_entity_poly.pdbx_strand_id
1 'polypeptide(L)'
;MKEKKRLNHHIHNGLLGSNEDDIQHFSWSSYHAQEQRVKDKHKDTSALMPLFNEKSNTHSMIKHSMDLVKTTMQYLNKNQTPVMCFDQPLYTICKTIQWNWPEIYGEDKFVILMGLLHIEQSFLRILGQVLEGSGWVDLLANSNIITEGSAESVTKVTHILRARRMHQISAATLYSLLIDAHENEETDKTLHDWIDEKSKSSPMFKYWFMVLNLQILLLTFVRSVRSADFVIFKQSLKNMIPWYFLFSHYHYSRWLSVHIKDLEELQHKAPDVYEQFRLGKFLVQKSTRSFSALGVDHAHESGAIGLT
;
A
#
# COMPACT_ATOMS: atom_id res chain seq x y z
N MET A 1 -16.93 0.97 -10.70
CA MET A 1 -17.55 2.29 -10.93
C MET A 1 -18.77 2.56 -10.02
N LYS A 2 -19.62 1.56 -9.73
CA LYS A 2 -20.76 1.71 -8.79
C LYS A 2 -20.39 1.88 -7.30
N GLU A 3 -19.25 1.36 -6.84
CA GLU A 3 -18.82 1.45 -5.42
C GLU A 3 -18.17 2.78 -5.03
N LYS A 4 -17.48 3.48 -5.96
CA LYS A 4 -16.94 4.83 -5.70
C LYS A 4 -18.04 5.84 -5.35
N LYS A 5 -19.26 5.63 -5.86
CA LYS A 5 -20.43 6.48 -5.53
C LYS A 5 -20.92 6.28 -4.09
N ARG A 6 -20.79 5.09 -3.48
CA ARG A 6 -21.45 4.78 -2.19
C ARG A 6 -20.68 5.26 -0.96
N LEU A 7 -19.36 5.09 -0.92
CA LEU A 7 -18.55 5.58 0.20
C LEU A 7 -18.62 7.11 0.28
N ASN A 8 -18.64 7.77 -0.87
CA ASN A 8 -18.61 9.22 -0.95
C ASN A 8 -19.99 9.87 -0.77
N HIS A 9 -21.08 9.21 -1.18
CA HIS A 9 -22.45 9.68 -0.89
C HIS A 9 -22.74 9.72 0.62
N HIS A 10 -22.18 8.80 1.41
CA HIS A 10 -22.35 8.82 2.87
C HIS A 10 -21.58 9.98 3.54
N ILE A 11 -20.37 10.28 3.10
CA ILE A 11 -19.58 11.43 3.60
C ILE A 11 -20.23 12.76 3.18
N HIS A 12 -20.76 12.83 1.95
CA HIS A 12 -21.44 14.00 1.41
C HIS A 12 -22.77 14.31 2.13
N ASN A 13 -23.59 13.29 2.44
CA ASN A 13 -24.83 13.48 3.20
C ASN A 13 -24.56 13.83 4.68
N GLY A 14 -23.50 13.29 5.27
CA GLY A 14 -23.11 13.60 6.65
C GLY A 14 -22.57 15.03 6.84
N LEU A 15 -22.12 15.68 5.77
CA LEU A 15 -21.63 17.06 5.80
C LEU A 15 -22.72 18.11 5.52
N LEU A 16 -23.84 17.73 4.89
CA LEU A 16 -24.82 18.70 4.37
C LEU A 16 -26.28 18.51 4.82
N GLY A 17 -26.64 17.54 5.67
CA GLY A 17 -28.02 17.56 6.19
C GLY A 17 -28.59 16.34 6.91
N SER A 18 -27.89 15.75 7.88
CA SER A 18 -28.52 14.77 8.78
C SER A 18 -28.40 15.20 10.23
N ASN A 19 -29.51 15.13 10.97
CA ASN A 19 -29.54 15.24 12.43
C ASN A 19 -28.36 14.44 13.03
N GLU A 20 -27.62 15.06 13.94
CA GLU A 20 -26.35 14.53 14.50
C GLU A 20 -26.48 13.13 15.12
N ASP A 21 -27.69 12.67 15.42
CA ASP A 21 -27.96 11.40 16.11
C ASP A 21 -27.95 10.14 15.21
N ASP A 22 -27.96 10.26 13.88
CA ASP A 22 -28.02 9.10 12.94
C ASP A 22 -26.74 8.87 12.11
N ILE A 23 -25.68 9.65 12.33
CA ILE A 23 -24.40 9.45 11.63
C ILE A 23 -23.66 8.28 12.29
N GLN A 24 -23.86 7.07 11.76
CA GLN A 24 -23.05 5.93 12.14
C GLN A 24 -21.59 6.18 11.73
N HIS A 25 -20.74 6.58 12.69
CA HIS A 25 -19.33 6.88 12.47
C HIS A 25 -18.56 5.63 12.04
N PHE A 26 -18.52 5.37 10.73
CA PHE A 26 -17.70 4.30 10.17
C PHE A 26 -16.26 4.76 9.96
N SER A 27 -15.34 4.15 10.70
CA SER A 27 -13.92 4.27 10.37
C SER A 27 -13.64 3.64 8.99
N TRP A 28 -12.62 4.13 8.27
CA TRP A 28 -12.20 3.55 6.98
C TRP A 28 -11.98 2.04 7.06
N SER A 29 -11.38 1.57 8.16
CA SER A 29 -11.16 0.15 8.42
C SER A 29 -12.47 -0.60 8.66
N SER A 30 -13.42 0.00 9.41
CA SER A 30 -14.73 -0.61 9.70
C SER A 30 -15.57 -0.75 8.44
N TYR A 31 -15.62 0.29 7.60
CA TYR A 31 -16.31 0.26 6.32
C TYR A 31 -15.77 -0.87 5.43
N HIS A 32 -14.45 -0.92 5.23
CA HIS A 32 -13.87 -1.97 4.38
C HIS A 32 -13.95 -3.37 4.99
N ALA A 33 -13.98 -3.50 6.32
CA ALA A 33 -14.22 -4.77 6.98
C ALA A 33 -15.64 -5.29 6.72
N GLN A 34 -16.65 -4.42 6.66
CA GLN A 34 -18.03 -4.81 6.35
C GLN A 34 -18.21 -5.26 4.90
N GLU A 35 -17.55 -4.56 3.97
CA GLU A 35 -17.58 -4.87 2.53
C GLU A 35 -16.80 -6.15 2.17
N GLN A 36 -16.01 -6.71 3.09
CA GLN A 36 -15.29 -7.96 2.83
C GLN A 36 -16.23 -9.16 2.82
N ARG A 37 -16.19 -9.90 1.71
CA ARG A 37 -16.95 -11.14 1.53
C ARG A 37 -16.54 -12.23 2.52
N VAL A 38 -15.24 -12.35 2.81
CA VAL A 38 -14.69 -13.36 3.73
C VAL A 38 -14.47 -12.72 5.10
N LYS A 39 -15.35 -13.04 6.04
CA LYS A 39 -15.28 -12.55 7.42
C LYS A 39 -14.43 -13.44 8.33
N ASP A 40 -14.41 -14.74 8.07
CA ASP A 40 -13.59 -15.68 8.83
C ASP A 40 -12.12 -15.55 8.45
N LYS A 41 -11.32 -15.03 9.38
CA LYS A 41 -9.86 -14.91 9.24
C LYS A 41 -9.18 -15.73 10.33
N HIS A 42 -8.21 -16.52 9.92
CA HIS A 42 -7.34 -17.25 10.84
C HIS A 42 -6.09 -16.41 11.14
N LYS A 43 -5.60 -16.51 12.37
CA LYS A 43 -4.32 -15.92 12.74
C LYS A 43 -3.19 -16.80 12.23
N ASP A 44 -2.21 -16.19 11.60
CA ASP A 44 -1.01 -16.89 11.15
C ASP A 44 -0.09 -17.20 12.33
N THR A 45 0.58 -18.35 12.26
CA THR A 45 1.64 -18.71 13.18
C THR A 45 2.91 -17.97 12.79
N SER A 46 3.49 -17.21 13.73
CA SER A 46 4.75 -16.49 13.53
C SER A 46 5.76 -16.96 14.55
N ALA A 47 7.01 -17.17 14.12
CA ALA A 47 8.13 -17.49 14.98
C ALA A 47 9.36 -16.68 14.53
N LEU A 48 10.24 -16.36 15.48
CA LEU A 48 11.52 -15.72 15.18
C LEU A 48 12.56 -16.79 14.82
N MET A 49 13.32 -16.52 13.78
CA MET A 49 14.54 -17.26 13.46
C MET A 49 15.64 -16.87 14.46
N PRO A 50 16.68 -17.71 14.63
CA PRO A 50 17.85 -17.33 15.42
C PRO A 50 18.39 -15.95 15.02
N LEU A 51 18.81 -15.16 16.02
CA LEU A 51 19.44 -13.88 15.76
C LEU A 51 20.82 -14.11 15.14
N PHE A 52 21.10 -13.40 14.05
CA PHE A 52 22.42 -13.38 13.43
C PHE A 52 23.22 -12.20 13.98
N ASN A 53 24.49 -12.42 14.29
CA ASN A 53 25.39 -11.37 14.78
C ASN A 53 26.05 -10.60 13.63
N GLU A 54 26.01 -11.15 12.43
CA GLU A 54 26.59 -10.59 11.22
C GLU A 54 25.68 -9.55 10.57
N LYS A 55 26.28 -8.65 9.79
CA LYS A 55 25.53 -7.63 9.04
C LYS A 55 24.65 -8.27 7.97
N SER A 56 23.37 -7.91 7.99
CA SER A 56 22.33 -8.41 7.07
C SER A 56 22.59 -8.10 5.60
N ASN A 57 23.33 -7.02 5.32
CA ASN A 57 23.59 -6.54 3.96
C ASN A 57 24.80 -7.21 3.27
N THR A 58 25.31 -8.32 3.79
CA THR A 58 26.38 -9.07 3.13
C THR A 58 25.82 -10.21 2.30
N HIS A 59 26.44 -10.49 1.15
CA HIS A 59 26.02 -11.59 0.27
C HIS A 59 26.01 -12.93 1.01
N SER A 60 27.02 -13.20 1.84
CA SER A 60 27.12 -14.42 2.64
C SER A 60 25.93 -14.59 3.58
N MET A 61 25.53 -13.51 4.27
CA MET A 61 24.41 -13.59 5.22
C MET A 61 23.06 -13.75 4.56
N ILE A 62 22.85 -13.11 3.40
CA ILE A 62 21.60 -13.34 2.65
C ILE A 62 21.54 -14.77 2.13
N LYS A 63 22.64 -15.31 1.57
CA LYS A 63 22.69 -16.72 1.15
C LYS A 63 22.44 -17.68 2.32
N HIS A 64 23.13 -17.46 3.44
CA HIS A 64 22.92 -18.26 4.65
C HIS A 64 21.46 -18.21 5.14
N SER A 65 20.84 -17.03 5.13
CA SER A 65 19.43 -16.86 5.49
C SER A 65 18.50 -17.62 4.52
N MET A 66 18.77 -17.57 3.21
CA MET A 66 18.01 -18.31 2.20
C MET A 66 18.15 -19.83 2.39
N ASP A 67 19.35 -20.33 2.67
CA ASP A 67 19.59 -21.75 2.94
C ASP A 67 18.88 -22.23 4.20
N LEU A 68 18.88 -21.41 5.26
CA LEU A 68 18.18 -21.72 6.50
C LEU A 68 16.66 -21.76 6.30
N VAL A 69 16.09 -20.79 5.56
CA VAL A 69 14.66 -20.80 5.20
C VAL A 69 14.32 -22.01 4.36
N LYS A 70 15.15 -22.36 3.36
CA LYS A 70 14.94 -23.54 2.51
C LYS A 70 14.95 -24.84 3.34
N THR A 71 15.91 -24.99 4.24
CA THR A 71 16.02 -26.14 5.15
C THR A 71 14.80 -26.22 6.09
N THR A 72 14.39 -25.09 6.65
CA THR A 72 13.22 -24.99 7.53
C THR A 72 11.94 -25.37 6.79
N MET A 73 11.75 -24.89 5.55
CA MET A 73 10.60 -25.26 4.73
C MET A 73 10.62 -26.73 4.34
N GLN A 74 11.78 -27.31 4.00
CA GLN A 74 11.88 -28.74 3.74
C GLN A 74 11.48 -29.60 4.94
N TYR A 75 11.76 -29.14 6.16
CA TYR A 75 11.38 -29.82 7.39
C TYR A 75 9.90 -29.65 7.73
N LEU A 76 9.38 -28.41 7.69
CA LEU A 76 8.00 -28.09 8.10
C LEU A 76 6.96 -28.41 7.02
N ASN A 77 7.25 -28.06 5.77
CA ASN A 77 6.29 -28.11 4.65
C ASN A 77 7.01 -28.62 3.38
N LYS A 78 7.22 -29.94 3.33
CA LYS A 78 7.95 -30.59 2.23
C LYS A 78 7.36 -30.20 0.87
N ASN A 79 8.23 -29.87 -0.08
CA ASN A 79 7.91 -29.42 -1.44
C ASN A 79 7.23 -28.04 -1.56
N GLN A 80 7.08 -27.27 -0.47
CA GLN A 80 6.61 -25.90 -0.57
C GLN A 80 7.73 -24.98 -1.04
N THR A 81 7.46 -24.16 -2.06
CA THR A 81 8.38 -23.12 -2.50
C THR A 81 8.51 -22.03 -1.43
N PRO A 82 9.71 -21.74 -0.91
CA PRO A 82 9.92 -20.71 0.10
C PRO A 82 9.65 -19.31 -0.45
N VAL A 83 9.07 -18.45 0.41
CA VAL A 83 8.81 -17.04 0.13
C VAL A 83 9.54 -16.20 1.17
N MET A 84 10.30 -15.18 0.74
CA MET A 84 10.93 -14.21 1.63
C MET A 84 10.58 -12.79 1.23
N CYS A 85 10.56 -11.90 2.23
CA CYS A 85 10.31 -10.48 2.06
C CYS A 85 11.51 -9.69 2.58
N PHE A 86 11.95 -8.69 1.82
CA PHE A 86 13.09 -7.84 2.16
C PHE A 86 12.79 -6.37 1.92
N ASP A 87 13.40 -5.47 2.70
CA ASP A 87 13.46 -4.05 2.32
C ASP A 87 14.17 -3.87 0.97
N GLN A 88 14.05 -2.68 0.36
CA GLN A 88 14.57 -2.47 -0.99
C GLN A 88 16.09 -2.74 -1.13
N PRO A 89 16.97 -2.32 -0.18
CA PRO A 89 18.39 -2.65 -0.25
C PRO A 89 18.69 -4.15 -0.20
N LEU A 90 18.06 -4.91 0.71
CA LEU A 90 18.31 -6.34 0.83
C LEU A 90 17.68 -7.14 -0.32
N TYR A 91 16.52 -6.69 -0.83
CA TYR A 91 15.87 -7.24 -2.02
C TYR A 91 16.82 -7.22 -3.22
N THR A 92 17.54 -6.10 -3.41
CA THR A 92 18.53 -5.94 -4.49
C THR A 92 19.63 -7.00 -4.46
N ILE A 93 20.19 -7.25 -3.27
CA ILE A 93 21.26 -8.23 -3.09
C ILE A 93 20.71 -9.65 -3.27
N CYS A 94 19.50 -9.91 -2.74
CA CYS A 94 18.83 -11.19 -2.90
C CYS A 94 18.54 -11.51 -4.38
N LYS A 95 18.03 -10.54 -5.17
CA LYS A 95 17.84 -10.73 -6.62
C LYS A 95 19.16 -11.00 -7.35
N THR A 96 20.23 -10.31 -6.97
CA THR A 96 21.58 -10.59 -7.51
C THR A 96 22.01 -12.03 -7.23
N ILE A 97 21.70 -12.55 -6.03
CA ILE A 97 21.94 -13.96 -5.68
C ILE A 97 21.09 -14.90 -6.53
N GLN A 98 19.80 -14.62 -6.73
CA GLN A 98 18.93 -15.46 -7.58
C GLN A 98 19.47 -15.56 -9.01
N TRP A 99 19.96 -14.44 -9.57
CA TRP A 99 20.49 -14.39 -10.93
C TRP A 99 21.86 -15.05 -11.09
N ASN A 100 22.71 -14.98 -10.07
CA ASN A 100 24.04 -15.61 -10.11
C ASN A 100 24.00 -17.12 -9.82
N TRP A 101 22.98 -17.61 -9.11
CA TRP A 101 22.83 -19.03 -8.75
C TRP A 101 21.40 -19.55 -9.01
N PRO A 102 20.92 -19.52 -10.27
CA PRO A 102 19.54 -19.89 -10.62
C PRO A 102 19.22 -21.36 -10.31
N GLU A 103 20.22 -22.24 -10.35
CA GLU A 103 20.06 -23.65 -10.02
C GLU A 103 19.72 -23.90 -8.54
N ILE A 104 20.05 -22.96 -7.65
CA ILE A 104 19.86 -23.13 -6.21
C ILE A 104 18.75 -22.23 -5.69
N TYR A 105 18.73 -20.98 -6.16
CA TYR A 105 17.86 -19.90 -5.67
C TYR A 105 17.03 -19.23 -6.78
N GLY A 106 16.91 -19.85 -7.95
CA GLY A 106 16.12 -19.32 -9.07
C GLY A 106 14.69 -18.95 -8.66
N GLU A 107 14.04 -18.15 -9.50
CA GLU A 107 12.69 -17.64 -9.25
C GLU A 107 11.62 -18.75 -9.21
N ASP A 108 11.93 -19.95 -9.73
CA ASP A 108 11.18 -21.19 -9.62
C ASP A 108 11.42 -21.96 -8.32
N LYS A 109 12.49 -21.63 -7.59
CA LYS A 109 12.92 -22.31 -6.36
C LYS A 109 12.72 -21.44 -5.12
N PHE A 110 12.59 -20.13 -5.30
CA PHE A 110 12.50 -19.18 -4.22
C PHE A 110 11.77 -17.90 -4.69
N VAL A 111 10.69 -17.52 -4.01
CA VAL A 111 9.95 -16.30 -4.34
C VAL A 111 10.39 -15.18 -3.40
N ILE A 112 10.78 -14.04 -3.97
CA ILE A 112 11.27 -12.89 -3.21
C ILE A 112 10.33 -11.70 -3.41
N LEU A 113 9.85 -11.13 -2.31
CA LEU A 113 8.97 -9.98 -2.28
C LEU A 113 9.72 -8.74 -1.75
N MET A 114 9.37 -7.58 -2.28
CA MET A 114 9.77 -6.31 -1.68
C MET A 114 8.88 -5.98 -0.47
N GLY A 115 9.46 -5.33 0.54
CA GLY A 115 8.80 -4.88 1.76
C GLY A 115 7.68 -3.89 1.48
N LEU A 116 6.45 -4.26 1.86
CA LEU A 116 5.26 -3.49 1.54
C LEU A 116 5.15 -2.22 2.39
N LEU A 117 5.65 -2.24 3.63
CA LEU A 117 5.72 -1.05 4.47
C LEU A 117 6.61 0.01 3.81
N HIS A 118 7.78 -0.40 3.34
CA HIS A 118 8.76 0.49 2.73
C HIS A 118 8.28 1.04 1.38
N ILE A 119 7.53 0.25 0.60
CA ILE A 119 6.84 0.73 -0.61
C ILE A 119 5.80 1.81 -0.25
N GLU A 120 4.99 1.60 0.79
CA GLU A 120 4.03 2.60 1.24
C GLU A 120 4.73 3.89 1.69
N GLN A 121 5.75 3.77 2.54
CA GLN A 121 6.56 4.91 3.01
C GLN A 121 7.19 5.67 1.86
N SER A 122 7.75 4.98 0.86
CA SER A 122 8.37 5.64 -0.27
C SER A 122 7.34 6.35 -1.16
N PHE A 123 6.14 5.78 -1.32
CA PHE A 123 5.08 6.46 -2.08
C PHE A 123 4.51 7.67 -1.35
N LEU A 124 4.43 7.60 -0.01
CA LEU A 124 4.09 8.76 0.82
C LEU A 124 5.11 9.90 0.68
N ARG A 125 6.41 9.60 0.50
CA ARG A 125 7.42 10.62 0.20
C ARG A 125 7.19 11.28 -1.15
N ILE A 126 6.79 10.53 -2.17
CA ILE A 126 6.39 11.09 -3.47
C ILE A 126 5.21 12.04 -3.29
N LEU A 127 4.17 11.63 -2.54
CA LEU A 127 3.05 12.52 -2.21
C LEU A 127 3.51 13.79 -1.49
N GLY A 128 4.45 13.67 -0.56
CA GLY A 128 5.08 14.82 0.11
C GLY A 128 5.75 15.77 -0.87
N GLN A 129 6.52 15.26 -1.83
CA GLN A 129 7.17 16.06 -2.88
C GLN A 129 6.15 16.73 -3.82
N VAL A 130 5.05 16.05 -4.15
CA VAL A 130 3.96 16.63 -4.97
C VAL A 130 3.30 17.79 -4.24
N LEU A 131 3.12 17.68 -2.92
CA LEU A 131 2.39 18.62 -2.08
C LEU A 131 3.29 19.72 -1.49
N GLU A 132 4.59 19.63 -1.68
CA GLU A 132 5.54 20.63 -1.20
C GLU A 132 5.22 22.01 -1.80
N GLY A 133 5.08 23.03 -0.95
CA GLY A 133 4.74 24.39 -1.37
C GLY A 133 3.29 24.59 -1.85
N SER A 134 2.42 23.58 -1.78
CA SER A 134 1.02 23.67 -2.25
C SER A 134 0.05 24.33 -1.27
N GLY A 135 0.51 24.65 -0.05
CA GLY A 135 -0.34 25.07 1.07
C GLY A 135 -1.09 23.91 1.77
N TRP A 136 -0.89 22.65 1.33
CA TRP A 136 -1.53 21.49 1.98
C TRP A 136 -1.13 21.32 3.44
N VAL A 137 0.14 21.56 3.79
CA VAL A 137 0.63 21.48 5.17
C VAL A 137 -0.03 22.56 6.03
N ASP A 138 -0.13 23.78 5.51
CA ASP A 138 -0.80 24.90 6.20
C ASP A 138 -2.28 24.63 6.39
N LEU A 139 -2.95 24.05 5.39
CA LEU A 139 -4.33 23.62 5.49
C LEU A 139 -4.51 22.61 6.63
N LEU A 140 -3.61 21.62 6.73
CA LEU A 140 -3.68 20.63 7.80
C LEU A 140 -3.45 21.26 9.18
N ALA A 141 -2.46 22.15 9.32
CA ALA A 141 -2.17 22.83 10.58
C ALA A 141 -3.34 23.72 11.04
N ASN A 142 -4.02 24.39 10.11
CA ASN A 142 -5.15 25.27 10.40
C ASN A 142 -6.50 24.53 10.51
N SER A 143 -6.57 23.26 10.10
CA SER A 143 -7.80 22.46 10.14
C SER A 143 -8.24 22.01 11.54
N ASN A 144 -7.42 22.25 12.58
CA ASN A 144 -7.57 21.68 13.93
C ASN A 144 -7.59 20.13 13.98
N ILE A 145 -7.24 19.45 12.88
CA ILE A 145 -7.16 17.98 12.82
C ILE A 145 -5.82 17.49 13.40
N ILE A 146 -4.75 18.25 13.18
CA ILE A 146 -3.41 17.95 13.69
C ILE A 146 -2.73 19.24 14.17
N THR A 147 -1.81 19.12 15.12
CA THR A 147 -0.97 20.24 15.54
C THR A 147 0.06 20.59 14.47
N GLU A 148 0.55 21.83 14.45
CA GLU A 148 1.55 22.32 13.49
C GLU A 148 2.82 21.44 13.47
N GLY A 149 3.37 21.10 14.64
CA GLY A 149 4.51 20.16 14.75
C GLY A 149 4.19 18.74 14.25
N SER A 150 2.91 18.34 14.21
CA SER A 150 2.46 17.08 13.63
C SER A 150 2.27 17.15 12.11
N ALA A 151 2.05 18.35 11.54
CA ALA A 151 1.89 18.54 10.10
C ALA A 151 3.20 18.29 9.34
N GLU A 152 4.33 18.78 9.86
CA GLU A 152 5.65 18.45 9.30
C GLU A 152 5.97 16.95 9.35
N SER A 153 5.52 16.27 10.42
CA SER A 153 5.74 14.83 10.62
C SER A 153 5.04 13.97 9.55
N VAL A 154 3.94 14.49 8.99
CA VAL A 154 3.18 13.87 7.91
C VAL A 154 3.95 13.95 6.60
N THR A 155 4.49 15.13 6.27
CA THR A 155 5.28 15.36 5.05
C THR A 155 6.60 14.59 5.08
N LYS A 156 7.25 14.51 6.25
CA LYS A 156 8.49 13.73 6.46
C LYS A 156 8.23 12.21 6.58
N VAL A 157 6.96 11.78 6.62
CA VAL A 157 6.53 10.37 6.75
C VAL A 157 7.18 9.67 7.96
N THR A 158 7.33 10.38 9.09
CA THR A 158 7.90 9.78 10.30
C THR A 158 6.91 8.84 11.00
N HIS A 159 5.61 9.09 10.82
CA HIS A 159 4.53 8.25 11.33
C HIS A 159 3.59 7.84 10.21
N ILE A 160 3.80 6.64 9.65
CA ILE A 160 3.07 6.15 8.47
C ILE A 160 1.55 6.16 8.66
N LEU A 161 1.06 5.74 9.83
CA LEU A 161 -0.38 5.69 10.12
C LEU A 161 -1.00 7.09 10.14
N ARG A 162 -0.27 8.08 10.68
CA ARG A 162 -0.70 9.48 10.70
C ARG A 162 -0.71 10.06 9.30
N ALA A 163 0.38 9.85 8.54
CA ALA A 163 0.48 10.34 7.17
C ALA A 163 -0.63 9.77 6.28
N ARG A 164 -0.86 8.45 6.37
CA ARG A 164 -1.97 7.78 5.69
C ARG A 164 -3.32 8.38 6.06
N ARG A 165 -3.58 8.62 7.36
CA ARG A 165 -4.84 9.23 7.82
C ARG A 165 -5.04 10.63 7.22
N MET A 166 -3.99 11.45 7.14
CA MET A 166 -4.11 12.78 6.54
C MET A 166 -4.42 12.72 5.05
N HIS A 167 -3.82 11.78 4.31
CA HIS A 167 -4.17 11.56 2.91
C HIS A 167 -5.58 10.97 2.73
N GLN A 168 -6.09 10.17 3.66
CA GLN A 168 -7.49 9.72 3.66
C GLN A 168 -8.46 10.90 3.75
N ILE A 169 -8.23 11.77 4.74
CA ILE A 169 -9.06 12.97 4.95
C ILE A 169 -8.96 13.88 3.73
N SER A 170 -7.75 14.17 3.26
CA SER A 170 -7.53 15.04 2.10
C SER A 170 -8.21 14.50 0.84
N ALA A 171 -8.12 13.20 0.57
CA ALA A 171 -8.77 12.59 -0.58
C ALA A 171 -10.29 12.66 -0.49
N ALA A 172 -10.85 12.43 0.71
CA ALA A 172 -12.29 12.55 0.94
C ALA A 172 -12.77 14.00 0.75
N THR A 173 -12.06 14.97 1.32
CA THR A 173 -12.38 16.40 1.18
C THR A 173 -12.27 16.87 -0.27
N LEU A 174 -11.17 16.55 -0.95
CA LEU A 174 -10.99 16.90 -2.37
C LEU A 174 -12.05 16.27 -3.25
N TYR A 175 -12.46 15.03 -2.97
CA TYR A 175 -13.53 14.38 -3.71
C TYR A 175 -14.90 15.02 -3.43
N SER A 176 -15.21 15.38 -2.18
CA SER A 176 -16.46 16.08 -1.85
C SER A 176 -16.52 17.40 -2.60
N LEU A 177 -15.48 18.23 -2.49
CA LEU A 177 -15.38 19.51 -3.19
C LEU A 177 -15.50 19.37 -4.71
N LEU A 178 -14.96 18.28 -5.28
CA LEU A 178 -15.07 17.98 -6.70
C LEU A 178 -16.52 17.71 -7.12
N ILE A 179 -17.27 16.95 -6.31
CA ILE A 179 -18.68 16.65 -6.57
C ILE A 179 -19.53 17.89 -6.35
N ASP A 180 -19.34 18.59 -5.25
CA ASP A 180 -20.04 19.85 -4.95
C ASP A 180 -19.85 20.87 -6.09
N ALA A 181 -18.62 21.00 -6.61
CA ALA A 181 -18.34 21.90 -7.73
C ALA A 181 -19.00 21.47 -9.04
N HIS A 182 -19.12 20.17 -9.31
CA HIS A 182 -19.80 19.66 -10.50
C HIS A 182 -21.31 19.86 -10.41
N GLU A 183 -21.91 19.60 -9.24
CA GLU A 183 -23.35 19.74 -9.02
C GLU A 183 -23.80 21.21 -9.04
N ASN A 184 -23.00 22.13 -8.48
CA ASN A 184 -23.29 23.57 -8.48
C ASN A 184 -23.16 24.25 -9.86
N GLU A 185 -22.50 23.61 -10.83
CA GLU A 185 -22.36 24.18 -12.18
C GLU A 185 -23.60 23.90 -13.07
N GLU A 186 -24.59 23.16 -12.57
CA GLU A 186 -25.86 22.84 -13.26
C GLU A 186 -25.66 22.39 -14.72
N THR A 187 -24.60 21.61 -14.97
CA THR A 187 -24.24 21.15 -16.31
C THR A 187 -24.80 19.77 -16.62
N ASP A 188 -25.29 19.56 -17.85
CA ASP A 188 -25.69 18.23 -18.34
C ASP A 188 -24.50 17.29 -18.60
N LYS A 189 -23.26 17.78 -18.50
CA LYS A 189 -22.06 16.97 -18.73
C LYS A 189 -21.91 15.92 -17.64
N THR A 190 -21.47 14.73 -18.05
CA THR A 190 -21.06 13.72 -17.07
C THR A 190 -19.87 14.24 -16.25
N LEU A 191 -19.74 13.78 -15.00
CA LEU A 191 -18.60 14.15 -14.14
C LEU A 191 -17.26 13.91 -14.85
N HIS A 192 -17.15 12.87 -15.68
CA HIS A 192 -15.91 12.57 -16.39
C HIS A 192 -15.58 13.63 -17.44
N ASP A 193 -16.55 14.01 -18.27
CA ASP A 193 -16.37 15.01 -19.33
C ASP A 193 -16.11 16.40 -18.73
N TRP A 194 -16.80 16.72 -17.63
CA TRP A 194 -16.59 17.95 -16.89
C TRP A 194 -15.18 18.03 -16.29
N ILE A 195 -14.68 16.95 -15.66
CA ILE A 195 -13.31 16.87 -15.15
C ILE A 195 -12.29 17.09 -16.27
N ASP A 196 -12.49 16.46 -17.43
CA ASP A 196 -11.56 16.59 -18.57
C ASP A 196 -11.51 18.03 -19.09
N GLU A 197 -12.66 18.69 -19.21
CA GLU A 197 -12.76 20.10 -19.57
C GLU A 197 -12.08 21.02 -18.54
N LYS A 198 -12.39 20.87 -17.25
CA LYS A 198 -11.80 21.69 -16.18
C LYS A 198 -10.30 21.48 -16.06
N SER A 199 -9.83 20.25 -16.29
CA SER A 199 -8.40 19.94 -16.31
C SER A 199 -7.66 20.59 -17.48
N LYS A 200 -8.35 20.84 -18.61
CA LYS A 200 -7.78 21.55 -19.76
C LYS A 200 -7.79 23.07 -19.57
N SER A 201 -8.80 23.61 -18.91
CA SER A 201 -8.97 25.06 -18.73
C SER A 201 -8.25 25.64 -17.51
N SER A 202 -8.06 24.85 -16.45
CA SER A 202 -7.45 25.31 -15.19
C SER A 202 -6.27 24.43 -14.76
N PRO A 203 -5.03 24.96 -14.80
CA PRO A 203 -3.87 24.27 -14.26
C PRO A 203 -4.01 23.91 -12.78
N MET A 204 -4.66 24.76 -11.99
CA MET A 204 -4.92 24.52 -10.57
C MET A 204 -5.87 23.35 -10.35
N PHE A 205 -6.95 23.29 -11.13
CA PHE A 205 -7.89 22.16 -11.09
C PHE A 205 -7.17 20.85 -11.46
N LYS A 206 -6.41 20.87 -12.56
CA LYS A 206 -5.63 19.72 -13.02
C LYS A 206 -4.65 19.23 -11.95
N TYR A 207 -3.98 20.14 -11.25
CA TYR A 207 -3.05 19.83 -10.17
C TYR A 207 -3.76 19.13 -8.99
N TRP A 208 -4.84 19.70 -8.45
CA TRP A 208 -5.55 19.10 -7.32
C TRP A 208 -6.27 17.80 -7.69
N PHE A 209 -6.74 17.67 -8.92
CA PHE A 209 -7.28 16.41 -9.42
C PHE A 209 -6.18 15.33 -9.54
N MET A 210 -4.97 15.69 -9.98
CA MET A 210 -3.82 14.79 -9.97
C MET A 210 -3.47 14.34 -8.54
N VAL A 211 -3.42 15.28 -7.59
CA VAL A 211 -3.21 14.99 -6.15
C VAL A 211 -4.25 14.01 -5.63
N LEU A 212 -5.53 14.25 -5.90
CA LEU A 212 -6.61 13.35 -5.51
C LEU A 212 -6.39 11.94 -6.07
N ASN A 213 -6.05 11.80 -7.36
CA ASN A 213 -5.80 10.49 -7.97
C ASN A 213 -4.59 9.78 -7.36
N LEU A 214 -3.51 10.50 -7.04
CA LEU A 214 -2.34 9.98 -6.35
C LEU A 214 -2.67 9.48 -4.94
N GLN A 215 -3.46 10.23 -4.17
CA GLN A 215 -3.91 9.82 -2.85
C GLN A 215 -4.82 8.58 -2.95
N ILE A 216 -5.75 8.55 -3.90
CA ILE A 216 -6.59 7.37 -4.16
C ILE A 216 -5.74 6.15 -4.57
N LEU A 217 -4.66 6.34 -5.32
CA LEU A 217 -3.73 5.27 -5.67
C LEU A 217 -3.02 4.70 -4.44
N LEU A 218 -2.50 5.55 -3.55
CA LEU A 218 -1.97 5.12 -2.25
C LEU A 218 -3.01 4.33 -1.46
N LEU A 219 -4.23 4.85 -1.32
CA LEU A 219 -5.29 4.20 -0.55
C LEU A 219 -5.74 2.88 -1.17
N THR A 220 -5.70 2.77 -2.50
CA THR A 220 -5.99 1.52 -3.22
C THR A 220 -4.92 0.47 -2.94
N PHE A 221 -3.65 0.86 -2.94
CA PHE A 221 -2.55 -0.01 -2.54
C PHE A 221 -2.74 -0.49 -1.09
N VAL A 222 -2.92 0.42 -0.13
CA VAL A 222 -3.14 0.05 1.28
C VAL A 222 -4.35 -0.86 1.42
N ARG A 223 -5.48 -0.54 0.76
CA ARG A 223 -6.67 -1.38 0.79
C ARG A 223 -6.37 -2.79 0.30
N SER A 224 -5.64 -2.94 -0.81
CA SER A 224 -5.29 -4.25 -1.37
C SER A 224 -4.45 -5.10 -0.41
N VAL A 225 -3.56 -4.47 0.34
CA VAL A 225 -2.80 -5.14 1.41
C VAL A 225 -3.73 -5.52 2.54
N ARG A 226 -4.48 -4.58 3.11
CA ARG A 226 -5.38 -4.84 4.25
C ARG A 226 -6.45 -5.89 3.95
N SER A 227 -6.86 -6.01 2.69
CA SER A 227 -7.82 -7.02 2.22
C SER A 227 -7.22 -8.29 1.66
N ALA A 228 -5.89 -8.39 1.58
CA ALA A 228 -5.20 -9.51 0.94
C ALA A 228 -5.67 -9.76 -0.52
N ASP A 229 -5.93 -8.69 -1.26
CA ASP A 229 -6.33 -8.74 -2.67
C ASP A 229 -5.10 -8.66 -3.58
N PHE A 230 -4.64 -9.82 -4.05
CA PHE A 230 -3.45 -9.93 -4.87
C PHE A 230 -3.58 -9.23 -6.24
N VAL A 231 -4.78 -9.20 -6.82
CA VAL A 231 -5.00 -8.61 -8.16
C VAL A 231 -4.88 -7.10 -8.08
N ILE A 232 -5.59 -6.49 -7.13
CA ILE A 232 -5.53 -5.04 -6.92
C ILE A 232 -4.15 -4.62 -6.42
N PHE A 233 -3.48 -5.46 -5.63
CA PHE A 233 -2.11 -5.24 -5.19
C PHE A 233 -1.16 -5.09 -6.38
N LYS A 234 -1.11 -6.08 -7.28
CA LYS A 234 -0.26 -6.02 -8.49
C LYS A 234 -0.58 -4.82 -9.36
N GLN A 235 -1.88 -4.54 -9.58
CA GLN A 235 -2.29 -3.39 -10.40
C GLN A 235 -1.90 -2.05 -9.75
N SER A 236 -1.99 -1.94 -8.43
CA SER A 236 -1.59 -0.73 -7.71
C SER A 236 -0.10 -0.47 -7.87
N LEU A 237 0.74 -1.51 -7.75
CA LEU A 237 2.18 -1.39 -8.01
C LEU A 237 2.46 -0.90 -9.44
N LYS A 238 1.78 -1.48 -10.44
CA LYS A 238 1.93 -1.06 -11.86
C LYS A 238 1.59 0.42 -12.05
N ASN A 239 0.54 0.89 -11.40
CA ASN A 239 0.10 2.28 -11.47
C ASN A 239 1.00 3.24 -10.65
N MET A 240 1.70 2.74 -9.63
CA MET A 240 2.63 3.53 -8.82
C MET A 240 3.98 3.76 -9.52
N ILE A 241 4.49 2.78 -10.29
CA ILE A 241 5.82 2.84 -10.93
C ILE A 241 6.08 4.14 -11.72
N PRO A 242 5.17 4.64 -12.57
CA PRO A 242 5.42 5.88 -13.33
C PRO A 242 5.79 7.07 -12.44
N TRP A 243 5.21 7.15 -11.25
CA TRP A 243 5.49 8.22 -10.28
C TRP A 243 6.86 8.09 -9.65
N TYR A 244 7.32 6.86 -9.39
CA TYR A 244 8.68 6.61 -8.94
C TYR A 244 9.74 7.06 -9.96
N PHE A 245 9.46 6.88 -11.27
CA PHE A 245 10.30 7.42 -12.33
C PHE A 245 10.27 8.95 -12.36
N LEU A 246 9.08 9.54 -12.30
CA LEU A 246 8.90 11.00 -12.40
C LEU A 246 9.61 11.75 -11.25
N PHE A 247 9.55 11.21 -10.04
CA PHE A 247 10.10 11.85 -8.83
C PHE A 247 11.53 11.40 -8.48
N SER A 248 12.26 10.79 -9.42
CA SER A 248 13.67 10.38 -9.26
C SER A 248 13.94 9.40 -8.11
N HIS A 249 12.96 8.57 -7.74
CA HIS A 249 13.15 7.49 -6.75
C HIS A 249 13.72 6.25 -7.44
N TYR A 250 14.91 6.40 -8.05
CA TYR A 250 15.50 5.45 -9.01
C TYR A 250 15.73 4.04 -8.43
N HIS A 251 16.00 3.92 -7.13
CA HIS A 251 16.11 2.63 -6.46
C HIS A 251 14.77 1.88 -6.48
N TYR A 252 13.68 2.55 -6.10
CA TYR A 252 12.36 1.95 -6.12
C TYR A 252 11.83 1.76 -7.54
N SER A 253 12.01 2.72 -8.46
CA SER A 253 11.53 2.55 -9.84
C SER A 253 12.16 1.33 -10.52
N ARG A 254 13.47 1.12 -10.35
CA ARG A 254 14.19 -0.05 -10.88
C ARG A 254 13.70 -1.35 -10.27
N TRP A 255 13.70 -1.45 -8.93
CA TRP A 255 13.43 -2.72 -8.26
C TRP A 255 11.95 -3.08 -8.20
N LEU A 256 11.04 -2.10 -8.17
CA LEU A 256 9.62 -2.36 -8.38
C LEU A 256 9.33 -2.90 -9.77
N SER A 257 10.05 -2.45 -10.80
CA SER A 257 9.88 -3.00 -12.16
C SER A 257 10.23 -4.49 -12.20
N VAL A 258 11.32 -4.89 -11.54
CA VAL A 258 11.71 -6.30 -11.39
C VAL A 258 10.68 -7.06 -10.56
N HIS A 259 10.27 -6.53 -9.42
CA HIS A 259 9.28 -7.16 -8.54
C HIS A 259 7.95 -7.38 -9.26
N ILE A 260 7.45 -6.40 -10.02
CA ILE A 260 6.23 -6.57 -10.81
C ILE A 260 6.39 -7.65 -11.86
N LYS A 261 7.52 -7.69 -12.58
CA LYS A 261 7.79 -8.76 -13.54
C LYS A 261 7.71 -10.13 -12.87
N ASP A 262 8.36 -10.29 -11.72
CA ASP A 262 8.34 -11.56 -10.96
C ASP A 262 6.91 -11.94 -10.54
N LEU A 263 6.11 -10.97 -10.10
CA LEU A 263 4.70 -11.18 -9.72
C LEU A 263 3.77 -11.50 -10.90
N GLU A 264 4.12 -11.08 -12.11
CA GLU A 264 3.39 -11.41 -13.34
C GLU A 264 3.76 -12.79 -13.88
N GLU A 265 5.04 -13.18 -13.77
CA GLU A 265 5.53 -14.48 -14.19
C GLU A 265 5.29 -15.59 -13.16
N LEU A 266 4.82 -15.24 -11.96
CA LEU A 266 4.65 -16.17 -10.83
C LEU A 266 3.79 -17.39 -11.19
N GLN A 267 2.74 -17.22 -12.00
CA GLN A 267 1.89 -18.33 -12.45
C GLN A 267 2.68 -19.40 -13.24
N HIS A 268 3.74 -18.99 -13.94
CA HIS A 268 4.58 -19.90 -14.74
C HIS A 268 5.76 -20.44 -13.94
N LYS A 269 6.33 -19.64 -13.04
CA LYS A 269 7.55 -19.99 -12.29
C LYS A 269 7.30 -20.73 -11.00
N ALA A 270 6.26 -20.35 -10.26
CA ALA A 270 5.87 -20.96 -8.98
C ALA A 270 4.32 -21.01 -8.88
N PRO A 271 3.67 -21.89 -9.66
CA PRO A 271 2.21 -21.94 -9.75
C PRO A 271 1.53 -22.26 -8.40
N ASP A 272 2.16 -23.07 -7.56
CA ASP A 272 1.73 -23.37 -6.20
C ASP A 272 1.66 -22.09 -5.34
N VAL A 273 2.69 -21.26 -5.39
CA VAL A 273 2.75 -19.97 -4.68
C VAL A 273 1.73 -19.00 -5.25
N TYR A 274 1.59 -18.94 -6.58
CA TYR A 274 0.61 -18.09 -7.24
C TYR A 274 -0.82 -18.38 -6.75
N GLU A 275 -1.22 -19.64 -6.67
CA GLU A 275 -2.53 -20.02 -6.15
C GLU A 275 -2.72 -19.61 -4.68
N GLN A 276 -1.69 -19.78 -3.83
CA GLN A 276 -1.77 -19.32 -2.45
C GLN A 276 -1.86 -17.79 -2.35
N PHE A 277 -1.16 -17.05 -3.23
CA PHE A 277 -1.20 -15.59 -3.28
C PHE A 277 -2.58 -15.09 -3.74
N ARG A 278 -3.20 -15.76 -4.71
CA ARG A 278 -4.59 -15.51 -5.14
C ARG A 278 -5.60 -15.67 -3.99
N LEU A 279 -5.30 -16.53 -3.02
CA LEU A 279 -6.08 -16.71 -1.78
C LEU A 279 -5.72 -15.71 -0.67
N GLY A 280 -4.80 -14.78 -0.93
CA GLY A 280 -4.37 -13.74 0.01
C GLY A 280 -3.21 -14.14 0.93
N LYS A 281 -2.61 -15.32 0.76
CA LYS A 281 -1.52 -15.83 1.61
C LYS A 281 -0.13 -15.28 1.26
N PHE A 282 -0.08 -14.08 0.71
CA PHE A 282 1.17 -13.30 0.50
C PHE A 282 1.40 -12.28 1.62
N LEU A 283 0.50 -12.26 2.62
CA LEU A 283 0.47 -11.32 3.73
C LEU A 283 0.35 -12.07 5.05
N VAL A 284 0.60 -11.35 6.14
CA VAL A 284 0.51 -11.86 7.51
C VAL A 284 -0.77 -11.36 8.18
N GLN A 285 -1.50 -12.29 8.79
CA GLN A 285 -2.71 -12.05 9.53
C GLN A 285 -2.46 -12.24 11.04
N LYS A 286 -2.23 -11.15 11.77
CA LYS A 286 -1.96 -11.20 13.22
C LYS A 286 -3.21 -11.30 14.10
N SER A 287 -4.40 -11.07 13.55
CA SER A 287 -5.67 -11.06 14.28
C SER A 287 -6.77 -11.73 13.46
N THR A 288 -7.90 -12.08 14.05
CA THR A 288 -9.07 -12.60 13.32
C THR A 288 -9.93 -11.50 12.70
N ARG A 289 -9.54 -10.22 12.85
CA ARG A 289 -10.33 -9.09 12.33
C ARG A 289 -10.25 -9.04 10.81
N SER A 290 -11.39 -8.83 10.15
CA SER A 290 -11.43 -8.44 8.74
C SER A 290 -10.63 -7.16 8.51
N PHE A 291 -10.12 -6.99 7.29
CA PHE A 291 -9.32 -5.83 6.89
C PHE A 291 -8.08 -5.58 7.77
N SER A 292 -7.46 -6.66 8.26
CA SER A 292 -6.33 -6.59 9.20
C SER A 292 -5.00 -7.19 8.74
N ALA A 293 -4.90 -7.63 7.48
CA ALA A 293 -3.67 -8.18 6.92
C ALA A 293 -2.55 -7.13 6.83
N LEU A 294 -1.31 -7.59 6.94
CA LEU A 294 -0.10 -6.76 6.95
C LEU A 294 0.97 -7.36 6.04
N GLY A 295 1.82 -6.52 5.46
CA GLY A 295 3.08 -6.99 4.86
C GLY A 295 3.97 -7.64 5.92
N VAL A 296 4.83 -8.57 5.52
CA VAL A 296 5.73 -9.30 6.43
C VAL A 296 6.65 -8.34 7.20
N ASP A 297 7.21 -7.34 6.51
CA ASP A 297 8.04 -6.29 7.11
C ASP A 297 7.28 -5.48 8.16
N HIS A 298 6.06 -5.04 7.82
CA HIS A 298 5.16 -4.36 8.77
C HIS A 298 4.84 -5.25 9.98
N ALA A 299 4.53 -6.52 9.75
CA ALA A 299 4.21 -7.46 10.81
C ALA A 299 5.41 -7.64 11.76
N HIS A 300 6.64 -7.68 11.27
CA HIS A 300 7.82 -7.81 12.14
C HIS A 300 8.05 -6.53 12.95
N GLU A 301 7.97 -5.35 12.33
CA GLU A 301 8.16 -4.07 13.03
C GLU A 301 7.07 -3.81 14.09
N SER A 302 5.82 -4.15 13.80
CA SER A 302 4.70 -4.06 14.76
C SER A 302 4.73 -5.16 15.83
N GLY A 303 5.63 -6.13 15.74
CA GLY A 303 5.86 -7.13 16.80
C GLY A 303 6.91 -6.66 17.82
N ALA A 304 7.84 -5.80 17.39
CA ALA A 304 8.85 -5.19 18.25
C ALA A 304 8.29 -4.03 19.08
N ILE A 305 7.19 -3.42 18.63
CA ILE A 305 6.44 -2.41 19.36
C ILE A 305 5.20 -3.12 19.91
N GLY A 306 5.24 -3.50 21.19
CA GLY A 306 4.12 -4.15 21.86
C GLY A 306 2.80 -3.45 21.55
N LEU A 307 1.83 -4.22 21.07
CA LEU A 307 0.44 -3.78 20.95
C LEU A 307 0.00 -3.33 22.35
N THR A 308 -0.16 -2.02 22.51
CA THR A 308 -0.97 -1.41 23.57
C THR A 308 -2.38 -1.18 23.03
#